data_AF-A0A7S0CCA8-F1
#
_entry.id   AF-A0A7S0CCA8-F1
#
_cell.length_a   1.000
_cell.length_b   1.000
_cell.length_c   1.000
_cell.angle_alpha   90.00
_cell.angle_beta   90.00
_cell.angle_gamma   90.00
#
_symmetry.space_group_name_H-M   'P 1'
#
loop_
_entity.id
_entity.type
_entity.pdbx_description
1 polymer ?
#
loop_
_entity_poly.entity_id
_entity_poly.type
_entity_poly.pdbx_seq_one_letter_code
_entity_poly.pdbx_strand_id
1 'polypeptide(L)'
;AHLCHQQLRIPKLVGIYDRVFKGNPFKDWLLVDVPYCGGDAHVGYFSEHADWDTKFEDSEYGVVQNGAVNVQSALDWLIDNIEKTPGNLVVSGGSAGALGVQVWAHPIKVQLDAIDNNCFPSRAVFIIDSYVGFFPPGIQGKFVRD
;
A
#
# COMPACT_ATOMS: atom_id res chain seq x y z
N ALA A 1 13.93 25.58 4.03
CA ALA A 1 13.92 24.49 3.02
C ALA A 1 14.25 23.14 3.65
N HIS A 2 13.49 22.78 4.69
CA HIS A 2 13.41 21.40 5.16
C HIS A 2 12.31 20.70 4.37
N LEU A 3 12.68 19.99 3.32
CA LEU A 3 11.79 19.03 2.67
C LEU A 3 11.23 18.09 3.74
N CYS A 4 9.98 17.63 3.61
CA CYS A 4 9.47 16.50 4.39
C CYS A 4 10.36 15.27 4.13
N HIS A 5 11.40 15.10 4.94
CA HIS A 5 12.27 13.94 4.91
C HIS A 5 11.57 12.83 5.67
N GLN A 6 10.82 11.99 4.96
CA GLN A 6 10.42 10.71 5.52
C GLN A 6 11.62 9.77 5.38
N GLN A 7 12.27 9.49 6.50
CA GLN A 7 13.31 8.46 6.54
C GLN A 7 12.63 7.14 6.16
N LEU A 8 13.12 6.51 5.08
CA LEU A 8 12.73 5.14 4.72
C LEU A 8 12.97 4.27 5.95
N ARG A 9 11.90 3.95 6.67
CA ARG A 9 11.97 3.01 7.78
C ARG A 9 11.99 1.64 7.16
N ILE A 10 13.16 1.00 7.18
CA ILE A 10 13.24 -0.43 6.97
C ILE A 10 12.28 -1.06 8.00
N PRO A 11 11.27 -1.83 7.56
CA PRO A 11 10.33 -2.44 8.48
C PRO A 11 11.11 -3.27 9.49
N LYS A 12 10.77 -3.13 10.78
CA LYS A 12 11.33 -4.01 11.80
C LYS A 12 10.94 -5.44 11.44
N LEU A 13 11.91 -6.35 11.43
CA LEU A 13 11.69 -7.78 11.12
C LEU A 13 11.00 -8.48 12.31
N VAL A 14 9.74 -8.12 12.55
CA VAL A 14 8.86 -8.65 13.60
C VAL A 14 7.49 -8.99 13.00
N GLY A 15 6.69 -9.81 13.68
CA GLY A 15 5.37 -10.20 13.20
C GLY A 15 5.44 -10.95 11.87
N ILE A 16 4.66 -10.53 10.87
CA ILE A 16 4.68 -11.14 9.53
C ILE A 16 6.06 -11.04 8.86
N TYR A 17 6.86 -10.05 9.23
CA TYR A 17 8.21 -9.82 8.71
C TYR A 17 9.30 -10.60 9.45
N ASP A 18 8.97 -11.33 10.53
CA ASP A 18 9.95 -12.06 11.34
C ASP A 18 10.44 -13.31 10.61
N ARG A 19 11.74 -13.34 10.26
CA ARG A 19 12.36 -14.47 9.56
C ARG A 19 12.92 -15.55 10.50
N VAL A 20 13.03 -15.25 11.79
CA VAL A 20 13.67 -16.11 12.80
C VAL A 20 12.63 -16.91 13.58
N PHE A 21 11.45 -16.33 13.82
CA PHE A 21 10.38 -16.99 14.55
C PHE A 21 9.84 -18.20 13.77
N LYS A 22 10.08 -19.41 14.31
CA LYS A 22 9.66 -20.67 13.67
C LYS A 22 8.15 -20.78 13.44
N GLY A 23 7.34 -20.08 14.23
CA GLY A 23 5.89 -20.06 14.11
C GLY A 23 5.34 -19.06 13.09
N ASN A 24 6.18 -18.25 12.44
CA ASN A 24 5.71 -17.35 11.38
C ASN A 24 5.48 -18.16 10.08
N PRO A 25 4.24 -18.28 9.58
CA PRO A 25 3.96 -18.99 8.34
C PRO A 25 4.53 -18.28 7.09
N PHE A 26 4.91 -17.01 7.21
CA PHE A 26 5.45 -16.17 6.14
C PHE A 26 6.98 -16.10 6.10
N LYS A 27 7.68 -16.77 7.04
CA LYS A 27 9.12 -16.62 7.23
C LYS A 27 9.97 -16.89 5.97
N ASP A 28 9.50 -17.74 5.06
CA ASP A 28 10.22 -18.14 3.83
C ASP A 28 9.61 -17.52 2.56
N TRP A 29 8.66 -16.58 2.69
CA TRP A 29 7.98 -15.97 1.55
C TRP A 29 8.80 -14.83 0.95
N LEU A 30 8.68 -14.60 -0.37
CA LEU A 30 9.09 -13.32 -0.95
C LEU A 30 8.22 -12.22 -0.34
N LEU A 31 8.87 -11.16 0.15
CA LEU A 31 8.19 -10.01 0.73
C LEU A 31 8.46 -8.79 -0.13
N VAL A 32 7.39 -8.14 -0.58
CA VAL A 32 7.42 -6.82 -1.20
C VAL A 32 6.68 -5.88 -0.27
N ASP A 33 7.39 -4.86 0.24
CA ASP A 33 6.83 -3.84 1.13
C ASP A 33 6.68 -2.54 0.35
N VAL A 34 5.50 -1.91 0.42
CA VAL A 34 5.23 -0.61 -0.20
C VAL A 34 5.12 0.43 0.91
N PRO A 35 6.18 1.23 1.17
CA PRO A 35 6.16 2.20 2.25
C PRO A 35 5.08 3.26 2.05
N TYR A 36 4.45 3.67 3.15
CA TYR A 36 3.41 4.70 3.12
C TYR A 36 3.99 6.10 3.35
N CYS A 37 4.00 6.93 2.30
CA CYS A 37 4.53 8.29 2.34
C CYS A 37 3.64 9.38 1.73
N GLY A 38 2.54 9.01 1.05
CA GLY A 38 1.70 9.96 0.31
C GLY A 38 0.54 10.58 1.09
N GLY A 39 0.24 10.09 2.30
CA GLY A 39 -0.93 10.57 3.07
C GLY A 39 -2.28 10.27 2.40
N ASP A 40 -2.30 9.35 1.44
CA ASP A 40 -3.40 9.08 0.53
C ASP A 40 -3.91 7.63 0.57
N ALA A 41 -3.58 6.92 1.65
CA ALA A 41 -3.94 5.52 1.87
C ALA A 41 -3.60 4.57 0.71
N HIS A 42 -2.52 4.85 -0.04
CA HIS A 42 -2.09 4.10 -1.23
C HIS A 42 -3.02 4.17 -2.44
N VAL A 43 -3.99 5.10 -2.46
CA VAL A 43 -4.98 5.21 -3.54
C VAL A 43 -4.94 6.54 -4.28
N GLY A 44 -4.13 7.49 -3.80
CA GLY A 44 -3.96 8.79 -4.42
C GLY A 44 -3.32 8.70 -5.81
N TYR A 45 -3.86 9.47 -6.75
CA TYR A 45 -3.29 9.71 -8.07
C TYR A 45 -3.44 11.19 -8.40
N PHE A 46 -2.67 12.02 -7.72
CA PHE A 46 -2.67 13.47 -7.89
C PHE A 46 -1.26 13.93 -8.23
N SER A 47 -1.08 14.37 -9.47
CA SER A 47 0.16 14.98 -9.97
C SER A 47 0.34 16.42 -9.50
N GLU A 48 -0.74 17.05 -9.02
CA GLU A 48 -0.73 18.40 -8.49
C GLU A 48 -0.36 18.37 -7.01
N HIS A 49 0.41 19.38 -6.60
CA HIS A 49 0.79 19.55 -5.20
C HIS A 49 -0.48 19.93 -4.43
N ALA A 50 -0.97 19.05 -3.55
CA ALA A 50 -2.05 19.41 -2.66
C ALA A 50 -1.54 20.52 -1.74
N ASP A 51 -2.16 21.70 -1.83
CA ASP A 51 -1.92 22.80 -0.91
C ASP A 51 -2.60 22.45 0.42
N TRP A 52 -1.88 21.66 1.23
CA TRP A 52 -2.28 21.50 2.61
C TRP A 52 -1.96 22.84 3.24
N ASP A 53 -2.96 23.62 3.63
CA ASP A 53 -2.81 24.92 4.31
C ASP A 53 -1.88 24.74 5.53
N THR A 54 -0.57 24.85 5.32
CA THR A 54 0.38 24.48 6.34
C THR A 54 0.68 25.72 7.16
N LYS A 55 0.32 25.63 8.44
CA LYS A 55 1.00 26.38 9.50
C LYS A 55 2.44 25.90 9.73
N PHE A 56 3.03 25.18 8.77
CA PHE A 56 4.42 24.75 8.78
C PHE A 56 5.17 25.71 7.87
N GLU A 57 5.93 26.65 8.44
CA GLU A 57 6.60 27.80 7.79
C GLU A 57 7.52 27.49 6.58
N ASP A 58 7.58 26.26 6.09
CA ASP A 58 8.54 25.78 5.09
C ASP A 58 7.90 24.96 3.92
N SER A 59 6.56 24.96 3.74
CA SER A 59 5.88 24.16 2.69
C SER A 59 5.74 24.84 1.32
N GLU A 60 6.80 25.48 0.81
CA GLU A 60 6.79 26.03 -0.56
C GLU A 60 6.55 24.95 -1.64
N TYR A 61 6.64 23.67 -1.24
CA TYR A 61 6.26 22.50 -2.03
C TYR A 61 5.03 21.84 -1.39
N GLY A 62 3.89 21.87 -2.05
CA GLY A 62 2.71 21.11 -1.58
C GLY A 62 2.94 19.59 -1.60
N VAL A 63 1.99 18.83 -1.06
CA VAL A 63 2.14 17.38 -0.87
C VAL A 63 1.68 16.64 -2.12
N VAL A 64 2.52 15.78 -2.69
CA VAL A 64 2.15 14.93 -3.82
C VAL A 64 1.57 13.60 -3.32
N GLN A 65 0.37 13.27 -3.78
CA GLN A 65 -0.37 12.07 -3.39
C GLN A 65 -0.37 11.06 -4.55
N ASN A 66 0.69 10.26 -4.63
CA ASN A 66 0.94 9.29 -5.71
C ASN A 66 0.95 7.83 -5.21
N GLY A 67 0.22 7.52 -4.14
CA GLY A 67 0.13 6.19 -3.55
C GLY A 67 -0.25 5.11 -4.57
N ALA A 68 -1.13 5.42 -5.52
CA ALA A 68 -1.51 4.49 -6.59
C ALA A 68 -0.34 4.17 -7.53
N VAL A 69 0.45 5.19 -7.88
CA VAL A 69 1.66 5.03 -8.71
C VAL A 69 2.69 4.18 -7.98
N ASN A 70 2.85 4.38 -6.67
CA ASN A 70 3.78 3.59 -5.86
C ASN A 70 3.38 2.11 -5.79
N VAL A 71 2.08 1.82 -5.64
CA VAL A 71 1.58 0.43 -5.69
C VAL A 71 1.83 -0.20 -7.05
N GLN A 72 1.50 0.52 -8.14
CA GLN A 72 1.73 0.01 -9.50
C GLN A 72 3.20 -0.26 -9.75
N SER A 73 4.10 0.65 -9.36
CA SER A 73 5.55 0.45 -9.52
C SER A 73 6.06 -0.80 -8.78
N ALA A 74 5.51 -1.13 -7.62
CA ALA A 74 5.86 -2.35 -6.89
C ALA A 74 5.31 -3.61 -7.58
N LEU A 75 4.12 -3.54 -8.17
CA LEU A 75 3.55 -4.65 -8.96
C LEU A 75 4.37 -4.89 -10.23
N ASP A 76 4.71 -3.83 -10.95
CA ASP A 76 5.54 -3.91 -12.16
C ASP A 76 6.90 -4.54 -11.83
N TRP A 77 7.54 -4.08 -10.74
CA TRP A 77 8.77 -4.71 -10.25
C TRP A 77 8.58 -6.18 -9.93
N LEU A 78 7.49 -6.56 -9.23
CA LEU A 78 7.20 -7.96 -8.91
C LEU A 78 7.09 -8.80 -10.18
N ILE A 79 6.33 -8.32 -11.17
CA ILE A 79 6.10 -9.01 -12.45
C ILE A 79 7.40 -9.20 -13.22
N ASP A 80 8.24 -8.16 -13.28
CA ASP A 80 9.48 -8.18 -14.05
C ASP A 80 10.58 -9.03 -13.40
N ASN A 81 10.50 -9.30 -12.09
CA ASN A 81 11.58 -9.92 -11.32
C ASN A 81 11.30 -11.34 -10.82
N ILE A 82 10.06 -11.83 -10.86
CA ILE A 82 9.77 -13.21 -10.45
C ILE A 82 9.95 -14.19 -11.62
N GLU A 83 10.94 -15.08 -11.50
CA GLU A 83 11.20 -16.11 -12.51
C GLU A 83 10.17 -17.25 -12.47
N LYS A 84 9.48 -17.41 -11.34
CA LYS A 84 8.49 -18.47 -11.11
C LYS A 84 7.22 -17.91 -10.52
N THR A 85 6.12 -18.42 -11.03
CA THR A 85 4.78 -18.31 -10.47
C THR A 85 4.76 -18.67 -8.99
N PRO A 86 4.40 -17.74 -8.10
CA PRO A 86 4.13 -18.12 -6.72
C PRO A 86 2.85 -18.96 -6.69
N GLY A 87 2.81 -19.99 -5.84
CA GLY A 87 1.60 -20.80 -5.64
C GLY A 87 0.53 -20.10 -4.80
N ASN A 88 0.91 -19.09 -4.01
CA ASN A 88 0.02 -18.29 -3.18
C ASN A 88 0.45 -16.82 -3.21
N LEU A 89 -0.53 -15.92 -3.21
CA LEU A 89 -0.33 -14.48 -3.00
C LEU A 89 -1.05 -14.06 -1.72
N VAL A 90 -0.37 -13.27 -0.89
CA VAL A 90 -1.00 -12.57 0.24
C VAL A 90 -0.71 -11.09 0.09
N VAL A 91 -1.77 -10.29 0.07
CA VAL A 91 -1.69 -8.83 0.11
C VAL A 91 -2.25 -8.39 1.45
N SER A 92 -1.48 -7.62 2.21
CA SER A 92 -1.87 -7.18 3.55
C SER A 92 -1.54 -5.71 3.77
N GLY A 93 -2.34 -5.06 4.61
CA GLY A 93 -2.14 -3.68 5.00
C GLY A 93 -2.82 -3.40 6.33
N GLY A 94 -2.16 -2.59 7.17
CA GLY A 94 -2.65 -2.15 8.47
C GLY A 94 -3.09 -0.69 8.45
N SER A 95 -4.15 -0.35 9.19
CA SER A 95 -4.64 1.03 9.33
C SER A 95 -4.96 1.66 7.96
N ALA A 96 -4.31 2.76 7.56
CA ALA A 96 -4.47 3.35 6.23
C ALA A 96 -4.12 2.36 5.09
N GLY A 97 -3.17 1.45 5.31
CA GLY A 97 -2.85 0.39 4.35
C GLY A 97 -4.00 -0.60 4.15
N ALA A 98 -4.85 -0.81 5.16
CA ALA A 98 -6.03 -1.67 5.03
C ALA A 98 -7.06 -1.10 4.05
N LEU A 99 -7.19 0.24 3.97
CA LEU A 99 -7.98 0.90 2.93
C LEU A 99 -7.39 0.67 1.53
N GLY A 100 -6.06 0.80 1.42
CA GLY A 100 -5.35 0.47 0.19
C GLY A 100 -5.64 -0.96 -0.28
N VAL A 101 -5.52 -1.96 0.60
CA VAL A 101 -5.83 -3.36 0.27
C VAL A 101 -7.27 -3.52 -0.21
N GLN A 102 -8.24 -2.86 0.42
CA GLN A 102 -9.65 -2.92 0.00
C GLN A 102 -9.85 -2.40 -1.43
N VAL A 103 -9.17 -1.30 -1.79
CA VAL A 103 -9.27 -0.70 -3.13
C VAL A 103 -8.51 -1.51 -4.18
N TRP A 104 -7.32 -2.00 -3.83
CA TRP A 104 -6.42 -2.69 -4.76
C TRP A 104 -6.69 -4.18 -4.94
N ALA A 105 -7.52 -4.80 -4.09
CA ALA A 105 -7.72 -6.25 -4.13
C ALA A 105 -8.15 -6.77 -5.51
N HIS A 106 -9.17 -6.14 -6.11
CA HIS A 106 -9.64 -6.53 -7.43
C HIS A 106 -8.66 -6.16 -8.56
N PRO A 107 -8.14 -4.91 -8.65
CA PRO A 107 -7.14 -4.54 -9.64
C PRO A 107 -5.90 -5.45 -9.65
N ILE A 108 -5.33 -5.77 -8.48
CA ILE A 108 -4.18 -6.68 -8.37
C ILE A 108 -4.54 -8.04 -8.97
N LYS A 109 -5.70 -8.61 -8.60
CA LYS A 109 -6.11 -9.91 -9.12
C LYS A 109 -6.29 -9.88 -10.63
N VAL A 110 -6.95 -8.86 -11.16
CA VAL A 110 -7.18 -8.70 -12.61
C VAL A 110 -5.86 -8.54 -13.36
N GLN A 111 -4.95 -7.69 -12.90
CA GLN A 111 -3.66 -7.49 -13.56
C GLN A 111 -2.84 -8.78 -13.58
N LEU A 112 -2.71 -9.46 -12.43
CA LEU A 112 -1.94 -10.70 -12.34
C LEU A 112 -2.56 -11.84 -13.16
N ASP A 113 -3.89 -11.91 -13.25
CA ASP A 113 -4.57 -12.88 -14.12
C ASP A 113 -4.42 -12.54 -15.61
N ALA A 114 -4.40 -11.26 -15.96
CA ALA A 114 -4.33 -10.80 -17.35
C ALA A 114 -2.93 -10.98 -17.96
N ILE A 115 -1.90 -11.03 -17.13
CA ILE A 115 -0.54 -11.33 -17.55
C ILE A 115 -0.43 -12.81 -17.98
N ASP A 116 -1.51 -13.61 -17.83
CA ASP A 116 -1.29 -15.00 -17.51
C ASP A 116 -1.90 -16.12 -18.36
N ASN A 117 -0.96 -16.81 -19.02
CA ASN A 117 -1.02 -18.22 -19.39
C ASN A 117 -0.80 -19.17 -18.17
N ASN A 118 -1.42 -18.93 -17.01
CA ASN A 118 -1.35 -19.73 -15.75
C ASN A 118 -0.06 -19.72 -14.86
N CYS A 119 0.87 -18.80 -15.10
CA CYS A 119 2.01 -18.34 -14.31
C CYS A 119 1.81 -17.32 -13.13
N PHE A 120 0.63 -16.94 -12.64
CA PHE A 120 0.41 -16.22 -11.37
C PHE A 120 -0.53 -17.01 -10.44
N PRO A 121 -0.45 -16.85 -9.10
CA PRO A 121 -1.07 -17.76 -8.16
C PRO A 121 -2.57 -17.85 -8.35
N SER A 122 -3.08 -19.07 -8.47
CA SER A 122 -4.51 -19.35 -8.50
C SER A 122 -5.23 -18.93 -7.22
N ARG A 123 -4.49 -18.68 -6.13
CA ARG A 123 -5.00 -18.34 -4.80
C ARG A 123 -4.36 -17.06 -4.28
N ALA A 124 -5.18 -16.00 -4.22
CA ALA A 124 -4.84 -14.74 -3.56
C ALA A 124 -5.67 -14.58 -2.28
N VAL A 125 -5.04 -14.10 -1.20
CA VAL A 125 -5.69 -13.75 0.06
C VAL A 125 -5.39 -12.30 0.39
N PHE A 126 -6.42 -11.56 0.80
CA PHE A 126 -6.33 -10.16 1.17
C PHE A 126 -6.60 -10.00 2.67
N ILE A 127 -5.63 -9.46 3.41
CA ILE A 127 -5.70 -9.27 4.87
C ILE A 127 -5.81 -7.78 5.16
N ILE A 128 -6.98 -7.38 5.67
CA ILE A 128 -7.30 -6.00 6.03
C ILE A 128 -7.17 -5.90 7.55
N ASP A 129 -6.04 -5.35 8.03
CA ASP A 129 -5.76 -5.25 9.46
C ASP A 129 -6.17 -3.87 10.01
N SER A 130 -6.98 -3.89 11.06
CA SER A 130 -7.29 -2.72 11.89
C SER A 130 -8.06 -1.58 11.20
N TYR A 131 -8.66 -1.79 10.02
CA TYR A 131 -9.57 -0.83 9.40
C TYR A 131 -10.58 -1.48 8.42
N VAL A 132 -11.84 -1.61 8.83
CA VAL A 132 -12.98 -1.88 7.94
C VAL A 132 -13.98 -0.76 8.16
N GLY A 133 -14.16 0.11 7.17
CA GLY A 133 -14.93 1.35 7.34
C GLY A 133 -16.41 1.07 7.59
N PHE A 134 -16.90 1.43 8.77
CA PHE A 134 -18.32 1.48 9.09
C PHE A 134 -18.69 2.92 9.47
N PHE A 135 -19.49 3.56 8.63
CA PHE A 135 -19.88 4.96 8.79
C PHE A 135 -21.40 5.13 8.94
N PRO A 136 -21.96 4.89 10.15
CA PRO A 136 -23.33 5.24 10.50
C PRO A 136 -23.74 6.64 10.05
N PRO A 137 -25.04 6.87 9.82
CA PRO A 137 -25.55 8.23 9.65
C PRO A 137 -25.13 9.13 10.82
N GLY A 138 -24.55 10.29 10.51
CA GLY A 138 -24.21 11.31 11.51
C GLY A 138 -22.79 11.23 12.07
N ILE A 139 -21.95 10.28 11.63
CA ILE A 139 -20.53 10.21 12.02
C ILE A 139 -19.57 10.65 10.92
N GLN A 140 -20.09 11.06 9.75
CA GLN A 140 -19.30 11.72 8.74
C GLN A 140 -18.75 13.02 9.33
N GLY A 141 -17.43 13.16 9.35
CA GLY A 141 -16.81 14.44 9.67
C GLY A 141 -17.37 15.54 8.77
N LYS A 142 -17.40 16.78 9.26
CA LYS A 142 -17.66 17.92 8.37
C LYS A 142 -16.57 17.91 7.30
N PHE A 143 -16.93 17.56 6.07
CA PHE A 143 -16.05 17.74 4.94
C PHE A 143 -15.68 19.23 4.90
N VAL A 144 -14.40 19.53 5.08
CA VAL A 144 -13.89 20.86 4.77
C VAL A 144 -13.99 20.96 3.26
N ARG A 145 -14.93 21.79 2.79
CA ARG A 145 -14.99 22.14 1.38
C ARG A 145 -13.87 23.15 1.14
N ASP A 146 -13.16 22.88 0.07
CA ASP A 146 -12.36 23.85 -0.69
C ASP A 146 -13.20 25.08 -1.10
#